data_AF-A0A8X6KWT6-F1
#
_entry.id   AF-A0A8X6KWT6-F1
#
_cell.length_a   1.000
_cell.length_b   1.000
_cell.length_c   1.000
_cell.angle_alpha   90.00
_cell.angle_beta   90.00
_cell.angle_gamma   90.00
#
_symmetry.space_group_name_H-M   'P 1'
#
loop_
_entity.id
_entity.type
_entity.pdbx_description
1 polymer ?
#
loop_
_entity_poly.entity_id
_entity_poly.type
_entity_poly.pdbx_seq_one_letter_code
_entity_poly.pdbx_strand_id
1 'polypeptide(L)'
;DVQGLKVNGQLTLGENIADNGGLKASFNAYQNWVTRNHAEQPLPGLPLTRNQLFFVAFAQTWCEISTPEMERYSALTDNHSPNKYRVIGTEEEDNFPKNLENKNANASLAEYDAFVRCQVFFFYFLIAFERYFERNSFQA
;
A
#
# COMPACT_ATOMS: atom_id res chain seq x y z
N ASP A 1 -8.94 15.69 5.63
CA ASP A 1 -8.45 17.09 5.53
C ASP A 1 -6.96 17.13 5.88
N VAL A 2 -6.22 18.10 5.35
CA VAL A 2 -4.80 18.34 5.67
C VAL A 2 -4.74 19.62 6.49
N GLN A 3 -4.66 19.50 7.82
CA GLN A 3 -4.65 20.63 8.76
C GLN A 3 -5.81 21.62 8.52
N GLY A 4 -7.03 21.09 8.36
CA GLY A 4 -8.23 21.88 8.09
C GLY A 4 -8.41 22.32 6.63
N LEU A 5 -7.45 22.01 5.73
CA LEU A 5 -7.61 22.19 4.29
C LEU A 5 -8.29 20.96 3.66
N LYS A 6 -9.30 21.18 2.80
CA LYS A 6 -9.85 20.11 1.97
C LYS A 6 -8.91 19.83 0.80
N VAL A 7 -8.61 18.55 0.57
CA VAL A 7 -7.85 18.10 -0.61
C VAL A 7 -8.68 18.41 -1.87
N ASN A 8 -8.03 18.96 -2.89
CA ASN A 8 -8.70 19.35 -4.14
C ASN A 8 -8.75 18.17 -5.12
N GLY A 9 -9.89 17.46 -5.13
CA GLY A 9 -10.08 16.30 -6.01
C GLY A 9 -10.07 16.61 -7.52
N GLN A 10 -10.28 17.88 -7.93
CA GLN A 10 -10.14 18.25 -9.35
C GLN A 10 -8.67 18.40 -9.75
N LEU A 11 -7.84 18.95 -8.85
CA LEU A 11 -6.41 19.08 -9.07
C LEU A 11 -5.73 17.71 -9.15
N THR A 12 -6.13 16.78 -8.27
CA THR A 12 -5.49 15.47 -8.15
C THR A 12 -6.14 14.37 -9.01
N LEU A 13 -7.14 14.71 -9.83
CA LEU A 13 -7.97 13.74 -10.54
C LEU A 13 -7.15 12.79 -11.44
N GLY A 14 -6.20 13.34 -12.19
CA GLY A 14 -5.40 12.55 -13.13
C GLY A 14 -4.57 11.47 -12.45
N GLU A 15 -3.84 11.86 -11.39
CA GLU A 15 -3.01 10.95 -10.61
C GLU A 15 -3.85 9.97 -9.79
N ASN A 16 -5.00 10.40 -9.27
CA ASN A 16 -5.93 9.50 -8.58
C ASN A 16 -6.47 8.41 -9.51
N ILE A 17 -6.78 8.74 -10.78
CA ILE A 17 -7.17 7.74 -11.80
C ILE A 17 -6.01 6.80 -12.10
N ALA A 18 -4.79 7.33 -12.20
CA ALA A 18 -3.59 6.54 -12.47
C ALA A 18 -3.30 5.54 -11.33
N ASP A 19 -3.38 5.96 -10.07
CA ASP A 19 -3.19 5.10 -8.90
C ASP A 19 -4.20 3.95 -8.88
N ASN A 20 -5.48 4.26 -9.08
CA ASN A 20 -6.55 3.26 -9.15
C ASN A 20 -6.37 2.27 -10.30
N GLY A 21 -6.11 2.78 -11.51
CA GLY A 21 -5.87 1.93 -12.67
C GLY A 21 -4.63 1.06 -12.50
N GLY A 22 -3.57 1.62 -11.91
CA GLY A 22 -2.29 0.95 -11.67
C GLY A 22 -2.37 -0.16 -10.63
N LEU A 23 -3.03 0.10 -9.49
CA LEU A 23 -3.22 -0.93 -8.46
C LEU A 23 -4.04 -2.10 -9.02
N LYS A 24 -5.11 -1.81 -9.74
CA LYS A 24 -5.96 -2.82 -10.35
C LYS A 24 -5.23 -3.68 -11.37
N ALA A 25 -4.49 -3.03 -12.26
CA ALA A 25 -3.73 -3.72 -13.29
C ALA A 25 -2.64 -4.61 -12.68
N SER A 26 -1.91 -4.09 -11.68
CA SER A 26 -0.84 -4.84 -11.00
C SER A 26 -1.38 -6.00 -10.16
N PHE A 27 -2.51 -5.84 -9.47
CA PHE A 27 -3.14 -6.92 -8.72
C PHE A 27 -3.64 -8.03 -9.65
N ASN A 28 -4.30 -7.68 -10.77
CA ASN A 28 -4.73 -8.67 -11.76
C ASN A 28 -3.54 -9.41 -12.39
N ALA A 29 -2.44 -8.69 -12.68
CA ALA A 29 -1.20 -9.31 -13.15
C ALA A 29 -0.62 -10.29 -12.11
N TYR A 30 -0.66 -9.93 -10.83
CA TYR A 30 -0.26 -10.81 -9.73
C TYR A 30 -1.14 -12.08 -9.66
N GLN A 31 -2.46 -11.96 -9.71
CA GLN A 31 -3.36 -13.13 -9.70
C GLN A 31 -3.11 -14.05 -10.92
N ASN A 32 -2.88 -13.47 -12.10
CA ASN A 32 -2.52 -14.21 -13.31
C ASN A 32 -1.16 -14.90 -13.19
N TRP A 33 -0.22 -14.30 -12.46
CA TRP A 33 1.06 -14.93 -12.17
C TRP A 33 0.89 -16.11 -11.21
N VAL A 34 0.13 -15.96 -10.12
CA VAL A 34 -0.16 -17.03 -9.15
C VAL A 34 -0.86 -18.21 -9.82
N THR A 35 -1.80 -17.95 -10.72
CA THR A 35 -2.51 -19.00 -11.47
C THR A 35 -1.57 -19.83 -12.33
N ARG A 36 -0.51 -19.22 -12.88
CA ARG A 36 0.46 -19.88 -13.76
C ARG A 36 1.63 -20.53 -13.02
N ASN A 37 2.05 -19.97 -11.88
CA ASN A 37 3.28 -20.34 -11.18
C ASN A 37 3.04 -20.94 -9.80
N HIS A 38 1.78 -21.11 -9.41
CA HIS A 38 1.35 -21.41 -8.04
C HIS A 38 1.62 -20.27 -7.06
N ALA A 39 0.93 -20.33 -5.91
CA ALA A 39 1.10 -19.34 -4.86
C ALA A 39 2.46 -19.49 -4.17
N GLU A 40 3.10 -18.36 -3.87
CA GLU A 40 4.35 -18.33 -3.14
C GLU A 40 4.19 -18.85 -1.71
N GLN A 41 5.30 -19.23 -1.08
CA GLN A 41 5.27 -19.59 0.34
C GLN A 41 4.89 -18.36 1.21
N PRO A 42 4.11 -18.55 2.29
CA PRO A 42 3.83 -17.47 3.24
C PRO A 42 5.13 -16.92 3.85
N LEU A 43 5.15 -15.63 4.18
CA LEU A 43 6.26 -15.04 4.92
C LEU A 43 6.28 -15.58 6.35
N PRO A 44 7.42 -16.10 6.83
CA PRO A 44 7.53 -16.60 8.20
C PRO A 44 7.39 -15.44 9.20
N GLY A 45 6.60 -15.65 10.25
CA GLY A 45 6.38 -14.66 11.31
C GLY A 45 5.38 -13.55 10.99
N LEU A 46 4.75 -13.58 9.81
CA LEU A 46 3.74 -12.61 9.42
C LEU A 46 2.43 -13.34 9.08
N PRO A 47 1.36 -13.22 9.90
CA PRO A 47 0.10 -13.93 9.69
C PRO A 47 -0.77 -13.25 8.61
N LEU A 48 -0.15 -12.90 7.48
CA LEU A 48 -0.81 -12.30 6.33
C LEU A 48 -0.82 -13.27 5.16
N THR A 49 -1.95 -13.33 4.46
CA THR A 49 -2.05 -13.96 3.14
C THR A 49 -1.24 -13.17 2.11
N ARG A 50 -0.95 -13.80 0.98
CA ARG A 50 -0.22 -13.12 -0.11
C ARG A 50 -0.98 -11.91 -0.68
N ASN A 51 -2.30 -12.03 -0.79
CA ASN A 51 -3.15 -10.91 -1.22
C ASN A 51 -3.10 -9.76 -0.19
N GLN A 52 -3.16 -10.06 1.11
CA GLN A 52 -2.94 -9.06 2.16
C GLN A 52 -1.58 -8.40 2.04
N LEU A 53 -0.54 -9.20 1.84
CA LEU A 53 0.83 -8.72 1.73
C LEU A 53 1.04 -7.81 0.51
N PHE A 54 0.36 -8.09 -0.62
CA PHE A 54 0.39 -7.25 -1.81
C PHE A 54 -0.08 -5.82 -1.50
N PHE A 55 -1.23 -5.67 -0.85
CA PHE A 55 -1.75 -4.34 -0.51
C PHE A 55 -0.96 -3.67 0.61
N VAL A 56 -0.45 -4.45 1.57
CA VAL A 56 0.49 -3.93 2.56
C VAL A 56 1.75 -3.36 1.89
N ALA A 57 2.31 -4.05 0.90
CA ALA A 57 3.48 -3.57 0.17
C ALA A 57 3.16 -2.30 -0.65
N PHE A 58 1.97 -2.22 -1.26
CA PHE A 58 1.49 -0.99 -1.88
C PHE A 58 1.41 0.17 -0.87
N ALA A 59 0.71 -0.01 0.26
CA ALA A 59 0.58 1.00 1.29
C ALA A 59 1.93 1.46 1.85
N GLN A 60 2.87 0.53 2.04
CA GLN A 60 4.23 0.83 2.51
C GLN A 60 5.06 1.66 1.54
N THR A 61 4.74 1.66 0.24
CA THR A 61 5.45 2.48 -0.75
C THR A 61 5.15 3.97 -0.56
N TRP A 62 3.99 4.28 0.01
CA TRP A 62 3.52 5.65 0.26
C TRP A 62 3.84 6.16 1.67
N CYS A 63 4.64 5.41 2.41
CA CYS A 63 5.04 5.78 3.75
C CYS A 63 5.93 7.03 3.75
N GLU A 64 5.43 8.12 4.35
CA GLU A 64 6.15 9.39 4.45
C GLU A 64 5.92 10.06 5.82
N ILE A 65 6.91 10.84 6.26
CA ILE A 65 6.76 11.82 7.32
C ILE A 65 7.07 13.19 6.72
N SER A 66 6.15 14.13 6.85
CA SER A 66 6.28 15.49 6.30
C SER A 66 6.01 16.53 7.39
N THR A 67 6.57 17.73 7.26
CA THR A 67 6.28 18.81 8.21
C THR A 67 4.89 19.39 7.93
N PRO A 68 4.22 19.98 8.92
CA PRO A 68 2.90 20.57 8.72
C PRO A 68 2.88 21.62 7.59
N GLU A 69 3.93 22.42 7.47
CA GLU A 69 4.04 23.45 6.43
C GLU A 69 4.12 22.83 5.04
N MET A 70 4.90 21.75 4.91
CA MET A 70 5.09 21.04 3.65
C MET A 70 3.82 20.28 3.24
N GLU A 71 3.15 19.61 4.16
CA GLU A 71 1.86 18.95 3.89
C GLU A 71 0.82 19.94 3.36
N ARG A 72 0.74 21.12 3.98
CA ARG A 72 -0.19 22.18 3.58
C ARG A 72 0.17 22.74 2.21
N TYR A 73 1.46 22.94 1.94
CA TYR A 73 1.95 23.42 0.65
C TYR A 73 1.61 22.40 -0.46
N SER A 74 1.99 21.13 -0.28
CA SER A 74 1.69 20.06 -1.24
C SER A 74 0.19 19.93 -1.50
N ALA A 75 -0.65 20.00 -0.47
CA ALA A 75 -2.10 19.91 -0.65
C ALA A 75 -2.70 21.04 -1.52
N LEU A 76 -1.97 22.14 -1.74
CA LEU A 76 -2.38 23.27 -2.57
C LEU A 76 -1.73 23.27 -3.96
N THR A 77 -0.53 22.72 -4.11
CA THR A 77 0.29 22.87 -5.33
C THR A 77 0.59 21.57 -6.05
N ASP A 78 0.58 20.44 -5.34
CA ASP A 78 0.89 19.13 -5.90
C ASP A 78 -0.33 18.57 -6.66
N ASN A 79 -0.07 17.97 -7.82
CA ASN A 79 -1.09 17.26 -8.59
C ASN A 79 -1.32 15.83 -8.07
N HIS A 80 -0.55 15.37 -7.09
CA HIS A 80 -0.80 14.12 -6.37
C HIS A 80 -1.59 14.38 -5.09
N SER A 81 -2.51 13.48 -4.77
CA SER A 81 -3.11 13.47 -3.43
C SER A 81 -2.02 13.23 -2.38
N PRO A 82 -2.14 13.80 -1.16
CA PRO A 82 -1.22 13.46 -0.07
C PRO A 82 -1.21 11.94 0.15
N ASN A 83 -0.04 11.38 0.42
CA ASN A 83 0.20 9.93 0.40
C ASN A 83 -0.83 9.10 1.19
N LYS A 84 -1.25 9.57 2.37
CA LYS A 84 -2.31 8.92 3.17
C LYS A 84 -3.60 8.71 2.36
N TYR A 85 -4.00 9.70 1.56
CA TYR A 85 -5.21 9.64 0.75
C TYR A 85 -5.03 8.86 -0.55
N ARG A 86 -3.79 8.69 -1.04
CA ARG A 86 -3.51 7.79 -2.16
C ARG A 86 -3.77 6.35 -1.75
N VAL A 87 -3.28 5.93 -0.58
CA VAL A 87 -3.54 4.58 -0.05
C VAL A 87 -5.02 4.36 0.19
N ILE A 88 -5.66 5.24 0.99
CA ILE A 88 -7.07 5.07 1.37
C ILE A 88 -7.99 5.15 0.15
N GLY A 89 -7.80 6.16 -0.71
CA GLY A 89 -8.68 6.38 -1.85
C GLY A 89 -8.59 5.26 -2.89
N THR A 90 -7.40 4.70 -3.08
CA THR A 90 -7.20 3.61 -4.05
C THR A 90 -7.66 2.25 -3.52
N GLU A 91 -7.48 1.97 -2.22
CA GLU A 91 -7.97 0.72 -1.61
C GLU A 91 -9.51 0.68 -1.51
N GLU A 92 -10.19 1.82 -1.32
CA GLU A 92 -11.65 1.86 -1.24
C GLU A 92 -12.35 1.49 -2.55
N GLU A 93 -11.77 1.86 -3.71
CA GLU A 93 -12.39 1.64 -5.02
C GLU A 93 -12.09 0.25 -5.58
N ASP A 94 -10.89 -0.27 -5.33
CA ASP A 94 -10.37 -1.43 -6.05
C ASP A 94 -10.78 -2.76 -5.42
N ASN A 95 -12.08 -2.90 -5.09
CA ASN A 95 -12.72 -4.13 -4.60
C ASN A 95 -11.85 -4.89 -3.59
N PHE A 96 -11.13 -4.13 -2.75
CA PHE A 96 -10.25 -4.62 -1.72
C PHE A 96 -11.01 -5.72 -1.01
N PRO A 97 -10.49 -6.96 -0.98
CA PRO A 97 -11.32 -8.09 -0.65
C PRO A 97 -11.95 -7.80 0.70
N LYS A 98 -13.29 -7.58 0.71
CA LYS A 98 -14.10 -7.42 1.92
C LYS A 98 -13.92 -8.61 2.88
N ASN A 99 -13.25 -9.67 2.40
CA ASN A 99 -12.72 -10.82 3.13
C ASN A 99 -11.49 -10.52 4.00
N LEU A 100 -11.08 -9.25 4.14
CA LEU A 100 -10.09 -8.79 5.10
C LEU A 100 -10.65 -8.60 6.52
N GLU A 101 -11.97 -8.71 6.67
CA GLU A 101 -12.58 -9.06 7.94
C GLU A 101 -12.10 -10.45 8.37
N ASN A 102 -10.99 -10.49 9.09
CA ASN A 102 -10.75 -11.58 10.01
C ASN A 102 -11.87 -11.47 11.07
N LYS A 103 -12.94 -12.27 10.96
CA LYS A 103 -14.06 -12.26 11.93
C LYS A 103 -13.63 -12.53 13.39
N ASN A 104 -12.36 -12.85 13.60
CA ASN A 104 -11.72 -13.06 14.90
C ASN A 104 -10.73 -11.95 15.32
N ALA A 105 -10.49 -10.94 14.47
CA ALA A 105 -9.77 -9.74 14.84
C ALA A 105 -10.73 -8.56 14.68
N ASN A 106 -10.96 -7.80 15.75
CA ASN A 106 -11.72 -6.55 15.70
C ASN A 106 -10.96 -5.44 14.94
N ALA A 107 -10.38 -5.79 13.79
CA ALA A 107 -9.61 -4.95 12.90
C ALA A 107 -10.57 -4.14 12.02
N SER A 108 -11.28 -3.20 12.64
CA SER A 108 -11.88 -2.11 11.87
C SER A 108 -10.77 -1.38 11.10
N LEU A 109 -11.12 -0.66 10.05
CA LEU A 109 -10.23 0.23 9.28
C LEU A 109 -9.28 1.11 10.15
N ALA A 110 -9.58 1.29 11.44
CA ALA A 110 -8.69 1.91 12.43
C ALA A 110 -7.42 1.11 12.79
N GLU A 111 -7.39 -0.24 12.68
CA GLU A 111 -6.15 -1.02 12.83
C GLU A 111 -5.27 -0.93 11.57
N TYR A 112 -5.86 -0.68 10.40
CA TYR A 112 -5.11 -0.31 9.20
C TYR A 112 -4.44 1.08 9.35
N ASP A 113 -5.08 2.03 10.03
CA ASP A 113 -4.47 3.32 10.43
C ASP A 113 -3.24 3.12 11.35
N ALA A 114 -3.17 1.99 12.08
CA ALA A 114 -1.98 1.60 12.84
C ALA A 114 -0.86 0.98 11.97
N PHE A 115 -1.19 0.34 10.84
CA PHE A 115 -0.21 -0.16 9.87
C PHE A 115 0.43 0.97 9.04
N VAL A 116 -0.27 2.11 8.91
CA VAL A 116 0.25 3.38 8.36
C VAL A 116 1.09 4.16 9.39
N ARG A 117 1.47 3.56 10.52
CA ARG A 117 2.65 4.03 11.27
C ARG A 117 3.92 3.48 10.62
N CYS A 118 4.37 4.18 9.60
CA CYS A 118 5.55 3.91 8.77
C CYS A 118 6.91 3.88 9.49
N GLN A 119 6.96 3.81 10.82
CA GLN A 119 8.18 4.08 11.57
C GLN A 119 9.14 2.90 11.80
N VAL A 120 8.86 1.67 11.36
CA VAL A 120 9.78 0.54 11.62
C VAL A 120 9.94 -0.46 10.47
N PHE A 121 8.93 -0.64 9.60
CA PHE A 121 8.93 -1.80 8.68
C PHE A 121 9.77 -1.65 7.41
N PHE A 122 10.02 -0.44 6.92
CA PHE A 122 10.78 -0.23 5.67
C PHE A 122 12.21 -0.78 5.76
N PHE A 123 12.87 -0.64 6.92
CA PHE A 123 14.21 -1.18 7.14
C PHE A 123 14.24 -2.72 7.19
N TYR A 124 13.24 -3.35 7.80
CA TYR A 124 13.20 -4.82 7.89
C TYR A 124 12.81 -5.47 6.56
N PHE A 125 11.93 -4.83 5.77
CA PHE A 125 11.53 -5.34 4.47
C PHE A 125 12.67 -5.26 3.45
N LEU A 126 13.42 -4.15 3.38
CA LEU A 126 14.59 -4.06 2.49
C LEU A 126 15.67 -5.10 2.83
N ILE A 127 15.98 -5.28 4.12
CA ILE A 127 16.98 -6.27 4.56
C ILE A 127 16.50 -7.71 4.27
N ALA A 128 15.20 -8.00 4.43
CA ALA A 128 14.65 -9.31 4.09
C ALA A 128 14.59 -9.55 2.57
N PHE A 129 14.32 -8.51 1.79
CA PHE A 129 14.24 -8.57 0.33
C PHE A 129 15.62 -8.71 -0.31
N GLU A 130 16.63 -7.95 0.15
CA GLU A 130 18.04 -8.14 -0.26
C GLU A 130 18.53 -9.56 0.06
N ARG A 131 18.28 -10.05 1.28
CA ARG A 131 18.68 -11.41 1.68
C ARG A 131 17.97 -12.52 0.91
N TYR A 132 16.75 -12.28 0.43
CA TYR A 132 16.03 -13.22 -0.42
C TYR A 132 16.57 -13.23 -1.85
N PHE A 133 16.97 -12.08 -2.38
CA PHE A 133 17.55 -11.97 -3.72
C PHE A 133 18.97 -12.54 -3.77
N GLU A 134 19.82 -12.24 -2.78
CA GLU A 134 21.18 -12.82 -2.68
C GLU A 134 21.17 -14.34 -2.59
N ARG A 135 20.18 -14.94 -1.91
CA ARG A 135 20.07 -16.40 -1.80
C ARG A 135 19.62 -17.09 -3.09
N ASN A 136 18.86 -16.41 -3.95
CA ASN A 136 18.33 -16.99 -5.18
C ASN A 136 19.11 -16.58 -6.45
N SER A 137 20.10 -15.70 -6.33
CA SER A 137 20.95 -15.26 -7.45
C SER A 137 22.08 -16.25 -7.80
N PHE A 138 22.27 -17.33 -7.03
CA PHE A 138 23.34 -18.32 -7.21
C PHE A 138 22.87 -19.68 -7.78
N GLN A 139 21.68 -19.74 -8.36
CA GLN A 139 21.14 -20.95 -9.02
C GLN A 139 20.66 -20.71 -10.46
N ALA A 140 21.39 -19.88 -11.22
CA ALA A 140 21.29 -19.82 -12.68
C ALA A 140 22.44 -20.60 -13.32
#